data_AF-T0YDF3-F1
#
_entry.id   AF-T0YDF3-F1
#
_cell.length_a   1.000
_cell.length_b   1.000
_cell.length_c   1.000
_cell.angle_alpha   90.00
_cell.angle_beta   90.00
_cell.angle_gamma   90.00
#
_symmetry.space_group_name_H-M   'P 1'
#
loop_
_entity.id
_entity.type
_entity.pdbx_description
1 polymer ?
#
loop_
_entity_poly.entity_id
_entity_poly.type
_entity_poly.pdbx_seq_one_letter_code
_entity_poly.pdbx_strand_id
1 'polypeptide(L)' 'EDPIYKNFNTIPFASRWLSSAIPDAESYLHSMVKTRQVSEFAILKEHRGAMIAQSEHTILILKDKVIVTTI' A
#
# COMPACT_ATOMS: atom_id res chain seq x y z
N GLU A 1 -9.25 14.83 -13.22
CA GLU A 1 -8.52 14.40 -12.02
C GLU A 1 -7.65 13.21 -12.38
N ASP A 2 -6.49 13.08 -11.74
CA ASP A 2 -5.59 11.96 -11.97
C ASP A 2 -6.29 10.61 -11.62
N PRO A 3 -6.22 9.57 -12.48
CA PRO A 3 -6.91 8.31 -12.24
C PRO A 3 -6.52 7.60 -10.94
N ILE A 4 -5.27 7.72 -10.48
CA ILE A 4 -4.84 7.13 -9.21
C ILE A 4 -5.52 7.87 -8.07
N TYR A 5 -5.42 9.20 -8.03
CA TYR A 5 -6.01 9.99 -6.95
C TYR A 5 -7.54 9.83 -6.88
N LYS A 6 -8.21 9.78 -8.04
CA LYS A 6 -9.66 9.57 -8.11
C LYS A 6 -10.11 8.24 -7.50
N ASN A 7 -9.33 7.17 -7.69
CA ASN A 7 -9.71 5.82 -7.26
C ASN A 7 -9.18 5.42 -5.88
N PHE A 8 -8.03 5.98 -5.46
CA PHE A 8 -7.33 5.55 -4.24
C PHE A 8 -7.02 6.69 -3.27
N ASN A 9 -7.22 7.95 -3.66
CA ASN A 9 -6.91 9.12 -2.83
C ASN A 9 -5.48 9.04 -2.27
N THR A 10 -5.31 8.87 -0.96
CA THR A 10 -4.01 8.79 -0.27
C THR A 10 -3.70 7.41 0.31
N ILE A 11 -4.55 6.39 0.07
CA ILE A 11 -4.30 5.03 0.59
C ILE A 11 -3.40 4.23 -0.38
N PRO A 12 -2.60 3.28 0.14
CA PRO A 12 -1.81 2.39 -0.70
C PRO A 12 -2.70 1.58 -1.66
N PHE A 13 -2.18 1.33 -2.87
CA PHE A 13 -2.84 0.52 -3.89
C PHE A 13 -1.83 -0.44 -4.55
N ALA A 14 -2.34 -1.48 -5.22
CA ALA A 14 -1.50 -2.43 -5.94
C ALA A 14 -1.48 -2.13 -7.44
N SER A 15 -0.34 -2.31 -8.12
CA SER A 15 -0.21 -2.12 -9.57
C SER A 15 -1.21 -2.96 -10.36
N ARG A 16 -1.49 -4.19 -9.90
CA ARG A 16 -2.50 -5.10 -10.49
C ARG A 16 -3.93 -4.53 -10.54
N TRP A 17 -4.25 -3.51 -9.75
CA TRP A 17 -5.58 -2.88 -9.77
C TRP A 17 -5.71 -1.83 -10.89
N LEU A 18 -4.59 -1.39 -11.47
CA LEU A 18 -4.57 -0.36 -12.52
C LEU A 18 -4.71 -0.92 -13.93
N SER A 19 -4.43 -2.21 -14.13
CA SER A 19 -4.39 -2.83 -15.46
C SER A 19 -5.70 -2.78 -16.24
N SER A 20 -6.84 -2.66 -15.55
CA SER A 20 -8.16 -2.51 -16.17
C SER A 20 -8.55 -1.06 -16.47
N ALA A 21 -7.89 -0.09 -15.82
CA ALA A 21 -8.24 1.33 -15.89
C ALA A 21 -7.22 2.17 -16.70
N ILE A 22 -5.98 1.70 -16.81
CA ILE A 22 -4.87 2.45 -17.42
C ILE A 22 -4.16 1.52 -18.42
N PRO A 23 -4.27 1.80 -19.73
CA PRO A 23 -3.42 1.15 -20.73
C PRO A 23 -1.95 1.41 -20.41
N ASP A 24 -1.12 0.36 -20.43
CA ASP A 24 0.30 0.44 -20.05
C ASP A 24 0.52 1.05 -18.64
N ALA A 25 -0.20 0.52 -17.64
CA ALA A 25 -0.15 0.96 -16.25
C ALA A 25 1.27 0.99 -15.66
N GLU A 26 2.17 0.12 -16.11
CA GLU A 26 3.57 0.04 -15.64
C GLU A 26 4.37 1.29 -16.05
N SER A 27 4.36 1.65 -17.33
CA SER A 27 5.05 2.87 -17.81
C SER A 27 4.48 4.12 -17.15
N TYR A 28 3.15 4.18 -16.98
CA TYR A 28 2.49 5.26 -16.29
C TYR A 28 2.94 5.36 -14.83
N LEU A 29 2.91 4.25 -14.06
CA LEU A 29 3.39 4.22 -12.68
C LEU A 29 4.86 4.63 -12.55
N HIS A 30 5.71 4.15 -13.45
CA HIS A 30 7.13 4.53 -13.47
C HIS A 30 7.31 6.05 -13.60
N SER A 31 6.52 6.69 -14.47
CA SER A 31 6.53 8.14 -14.63
C SER A 31 6.06 8.88 -13.37
N MET A 32 5.04 8.35 -12.69
CA MET A 32 4.49 8.92 -11.46
C MET A 32 5.47 8.84 -10.29
N VAL A 33 6.18 7.72 -10.15
CA VAL A 33 7.25 7.55 -9.14
C VAL A 33 8.42 8.48 -9.45
N LYS A 34 8.88 8.53 -10.71
CA LYS A 34 9.98 9.42 -11.15
C LYS A 34 9.69 10.89 -10.87
N THR A 35 8.43 11.30 -11.01
CA THR A 35 7.95 12.67 -10.74
C THR A 35 7.52 12.89 -9.29
N ARG A 36 7.68 11.90 -8.40
CA ARG A 36 7.35 11.94 -6.97
C ARG A 36 5.86 12.20 -6.66
N GLN A 37 4.97 11.89 -7.58
CA GLN A 37 3.53 11.94 -7.36
C GLN A 37 3.03 10.71 -6.60
N VAL A 38 3.75 9.58 -6.73
CA VAL A 38 3.50 8.32 -6.03
C VAL A 38 4.80 7.83 -5.39
N SER A 39 4.71 7.16 -4.24
CA SER A 39 5.82 6.47 -3.59
C SER A 39 5.66 4.95 -3.67
N GLU A 40 6.74 4.24 -3.92
CA GLU A 40 6.75 2.78 -3.99
C GLU A 40 6.98 2.13 -2.63
N PHE A 41 6.29 1.01 -2.38
CA PHE A 41 6.56 0.12 -1.25
C PHE A 41 7.25 -1.14 -1.79
N ALA A 42 8.58 -1.17 -1.74
CA ALA A 42 9.35 -2.31 -2.22
C ALA A 42 9.08 -3.58 -1.40
N ILE A 43 9.29 -4.74 -2.02
CA ILE A 43 9.21 -6.03 -1.33
C ILE A 43 10.31 -6.08 -0.26
N LEU A 44 9.90 -6.29 0.99
CA LEU A 44 10.82 -6.51 2.11
C LEU A 44 11.15 -7.99 2.22
N LYS A 45 12.44 -8.34 2.05
CA LYS A 45 12.92 -9.72 2.11
C LYS A 45 13.92 -9.88 3.26
N GLU A 46 13.76 -10.94 4.06
CA GLU A 46 14.74 -11.29 5.09
C GLU A 46 16.09 -11.62 4.43
N HIS A 47 17.16 -11.04 4.97
CA HIS A 47 18.48 -11.02 4.35
C HIS A 47 19.11 -12.41 4.21
N ARG A 48 18.89 -13.30 5.18
CA ARG A 48 19.48 -14.64 5.27
C ARG A 48 18.53 -15.75 4.76
N GLY A 49 17.38 -15.38 4.22
CA GLY A 49 16.36 -16.33 3.75
C GLY A 49 15.67 -17.13 4.86
N ALA A 50 15.73 -16.64 6.10
CA ALA A 50 15.01 -17.24 7.22
C ALA A 50 13.50 -17.14 7.01
N MET A 51 12.75 -18.09 7.60
CA MET A 51 11.29 -18.01 7.62
C MET A 51 10.83 -16.83 8.47
N ILE A 52 9.85 -16.09 7.96
CA ILE A 52 9.21 -14.98 8.65
C ILE A 52 7.78 -15.38 9.02
N ALA A 53 7.39 -15.05 10.25
CA ALA A 53 6.01 -15.11 10.71
C ALA A 53 5.55 -13.70 11.09
N GLN A 54 4.27 -13.41 10.91
CA GLN A 54 3.67 -12.11 11.20
C GLN A 54 2.27 -12.30 11.82
N SER A 55 1.93 -11.43 12.77
CA SER A 55 0.60 -11.28 13.36
C SER A 55 0.35 -9.79 13.57
N GLU A 56 -0.87 -9.33 13.35
CA GLU A 56 -1.21 -7.92 13.45
C GLU A 56 -2.63 -7.73 13.98
N HIS A 57 -2.78 -6.77 14.88
CA HIS A 57 -4.06 -6.26 15.33
C HIS A 57 -4.03 -4.73 15.30
N THR A 58 -5.14 -4.13 14.90
CA THR A 58 -5.39 -2.70 15.10
C THR A 58 -6.03 -2.48 16.47
N ILE A 59 -5.53 -1.52 17.23
CA ILE A 59 -6.05 -1.18 18.56
C ILE A 59 -6.54 0.26 18.63
N LEU A 60 -7.61 0.49 19.40
CA LEU A 60 -8.11 1.81 19.77
C LEU A 60 -7.87 2.02 21.27
N ILE A 61 -7.06 3.03 21.60
CA ILE A 61 -6.77 3.42 22.97
C ILE A 61 -7.80 4.45 23.42
N LEU A 62 -8.51 4.15 24.50
CA LEU A 62 -9.45 5.04 25.17
C LEU A 62 -8.95 5.34 26.59
N LYS A 63 -9.58 6.31 27.25
CA LYS A 63 -9.17 6.77 28.58
C LYS A 63 -8.98 5.63 29.59
N ASP A 64 -9.92 4.67 29.62
CA ASP A 64 -9.97 3.62 30.66
C ASP A 64 -9.78 2.20 30.09
N LYS A 65 -9.60 2.05 28.77
CA LYS A 65 -9.47 0.73 28.14
C LYS A 65 -8.76 0.76 26.78
N VAL A 66 -8.27 -0.40 26.36
CA VAL A 66 -7.83 -0.65 24.99
C VAL A 66 -8.84 -1.59 24.33
N ILE A 67 -9.28 -1.24 23.13
CA ILE A 67 -10.12 -2.09 22.29
C ILE A 67 -9.23 -2.67 21.20
N VAL A 68 -9.21 -3.99 21.07
CA VAL A 68 -8.66 -4.68 19.91
C VAL A 68 -9.77 -4.73 18.86
N THR A 69 -9.57 -4.16 17.67
CA THR A 69 -10.65 -4.02 16.66
C THR A 69 -10.73 -5.20 15.69
N THR A 70 -9.79 -6.13 15.77
CA THR A 70 -9.55 -7.19 14.77
C THR A 70 -9.46 -8.57 15.44
N ILE A 71 -10.15 -8.75 16.58
CA ILE A 71 -10.25 -10.02 17.33
C ILE A 71 -11.00 -11.05 16.50
#